data_AF-A0A950BD42-F1
#
_entry.id   AF-A0A950BD42-F1
#
_cell.length_a   1.000
_cell.length_b   1.000
_cell.length_c   1.000
_cell.angle_alpha   90.00
_cell.angle_beta   90.00
_cell.angle_gamma   90.00
#
_symmetry.space_group_name_H-M   'P 1'
#
loop_
_entity.id
_entity.type
_entity.pdbx_description
1 polymer ?
#
loop_
_entity_poly.entity_id
_entity_poly.type
_entity_poly.pdbx_seq_one_letter_code
_entity_poly.pdbx_strand_id
1 'polypeptide(L)'
;MQEALSPLSSAASTGAADSSSQTDNYQVIRRSGDVVSFAPQKIAVALTKAFLAVRGAQGAASAGVRDTVNELTEGVVRALRRSRPEGGTFHIEDIQDQVELGLMRGGHQDVARAYVLYRERRNQERAEQKKAAEAAAAAASAAKPVLHVSDNGQRVPLNQERLESLIESSCRNLNADIQAAPIVAETLRNLYDGVPIEEVFKASILAARTLIEKDPDYTYVTARLLLHTIVREVMGRDVAPADMQTAYADYFPGFIQKGVDNELLNPELLNYDLPRLAQALKAERDQQFDYLGLQTLYDRYFLHVRKTRIELPQSFFMRVAMGLALNEQDRNARAIEFYELLSSFDFMSSTPTLFNSGTLRSQLSSCYLTTVPDDLDGIYESIKENALLSKFAGGLGNDWTRVRALGSRIKGTNGESQGVVPFLKVVNDTAVAVNQGGKRKGAVCTYLESWHLDIEEFLELRKNTGDDRRRTHDMNTANWIPDLFMKRVMEKGQWTLFSPADCPDLHDLFGEAFEKAYTAYETKADKGELKLFKRVPAVDLWRKMLSML
;
A
#
# COMPACT_ATOMS: atom_id res chain seq x y z
N MET A 1 -44.63 -73.62 10.41
CA MET A 1 -45.76 -73.86 9.49
C MET A 1 -45.27 -73.46 8.10
N GLN A 2 -44.88 -74.50 7.36
CA GLN A 2 -44.40 -74.63 5.97
C GLN A 2 -43.75 -73.46 5.21
N GLU A 3 -42.49 -73.70 4.84
CA GLU A 3 -41.79 -73.26 3.63
C GLU A 3 -42.52 -73.66 2.34
N ALA A 4 -42.35 -72.87 1.26
CA ALA A 4 -42.10 -73.39 -0.10
C ALA A 4 -41.78 -72.29 -1.13
N LEU A 5 -40.59 -72.44 -1.76
CA LEU A 5 -40.28 -72.34 -3.20
C LEU A 5 -40.17 -70.96 -3.93
N SER A 6 -38.93 -70.69 -4.38
CA SER A 6 -38.48 -69.96 -5.60
C SER A 6 -39.10 -70.55 -6.91
N PRO A 7 -38.97 -69.99 -8.16
CA PRO A 7 -37.82 -69.23 -8.71
C PRO A 7 -38.05 -68.15 -9.82
N LEU A 8 -36.95 -67.43 -10.11
CA LEU A 8 -36.42 -66.78 -11.35
C LEU A 8 -37.30 -66.47 -12.60
N SER A 9 -37.25 -65.19 -13.00
CA SER A 9 -36.98 -64.60 -14.35
C SER A 9 -37.87 -64.95 -15.58
N SER A 10 -38.53 -63.94 -16.17
CA SER A 10 -38.42 -63.63 -17.63
C SER A 10 -38.99 -62.26 -18.07
N ALA A 11 -38.20 -61.61 -18.93
CA ALA A 11 -38.39 -60.60 -19.98
C ALA A 11 -39.71 -59.81 -20.25
N ALA A 12 -39.53 -58.48 -20.34
CA ALA A 12 -39.90 -57.54 -21.42
C ALA A 12 -41.34 -57.42 -21.97
N SER A 13 -41.92 -56.22 -21.83
CA SER A 13 -42.20 -55.24 -22.92
C SER A 13 -43.44 -54.37 -22.64
N THR A 14 -43.50 -53.21 -23.31
CA THR A 14 -44.50 -52.12 -23.28
C THR A 14 -44.24 -51.06 -22.19
N GLY A 15 -43.99 -49.77 -22.47
CA GLY A 15 -44.09 -48.99 -23.71
C GLY A 15 -44.98 -47.77 -23.47
N ALA A 16 -44.36 -46.58 -23.42
CA ALA A 16 -44.96 -45.25 -23.59
C ALA A 16 -45.94 -44.73 -22.51
N ALA A 17 -45.44 -44.18 -21.38
CA ALA A 17 -46.24 -43.28 -20.54
C ALA A 17 -45.49 -42.32 -19.56
N ASP A 18 -44.15 -42.20 -19.56
CA ASP A 18 -43.47 -41.68 -18.34
C ASP A 18 -42.54 -40.44 -18.51
N SER A 19 -42.70 -39.62 -19.56
CA SER A 19 -41.87 -38.41 -19.75
C SER A 19 -42.54 -37.08 -19.38
N SER A 20 -43.82 -37.06 -19.01
CA SER A 20 -44.57 -35.81 -18.75
C SER A 20 -44.65 -35.37 -17.28
N SER A 21 -44.23 -36.18 -16.30
CA SER A 21 -44.47 -35.91 -14.88
C SER A 21 -43.28 -35.29 -14.09
N GLN A 22 -42.13 -35.01 -14.72
CA GLN A 22 -40.89 -34.63 -14.01
C GLN A 22 -40.46 -33.15 -14.14
N THR A 23 -41.23 -32.29 -14.80
CA THR A 23 -40.88 -30.86 -15.01
C THR A 23 -41.72 -29.86 -14.22
N ASP A 24 -42.73 -30.32 -13.48
CA ASP A 24 -43.72 -29.46 -12.82
C ASP A 24 -43.17 -28.60 -11.67
N ASN A 25 -42.03 -29.00 -11.09
CA ASN A 25 -41.37 -28.26 -10.00
C ASN A 25 -40.40 -27.17 -10.50
N TYR A 26 -40.39 -26.85 -11.80
CA TYR A 26 -39.50 -25.85 -12.38
C TYR A 26 -40.24 -24.69 -13.04
N GLN A 27 -39.73 -23.49 -12.81
CA GLN A 27 -40.27 -22.24 -13.35
C GLN A 27 -39.18 -21.44 -14.08
N VAL A 28 -39.58 -20.49 -14.91
CA VAL A 28 -38.68 -19.62 -15.67
C VAL A 28 -39.09 -18.16 -15.46
N ILE A 29 -38.13 -17.36 -15.01
CA ILE A 29 -38.25 -15.90 -14.92
C ILE A 29 -37.94 -15.33 -16.30
N ARG A 30 -38.95 -14.73 -16.94
CA ARG A 30 -38.79 -14.03 -18.22
C ARG A 30 -38.09 -12.69 -18.00
N ARG A 31 -37.56 -12.14 -19.09
CA ARG A 31 -36.92 -10.80 -19.09
C ARG A 31 -37.85 -9.67 -18.65
N SER A 32 -39.18 -9.88 -18.71
CA SER A 32 -40.20 -8.94 -18.22
C SER A 32 -40.41 -8.99 -16.69
N GLY A 33 -39.81 -9.96 -15.99
CA GLY A 33 -40.07 -10.25 -14.57
C GLY A 33 -41.16 -11.29 -14.34
N ASP A 34 -41.95 -11.66 -15.37
CA ASP A 34 -43.01 -12.66 -15.21
C ASP A 34 -42.45 -14.07 -15.05
N VAL A 35 -43.08 -14.85 -14.17
CA VAL A 35 -42.73 -16.24 -13.92
C VAL A 35 -43.68 -17.16 -14.70
N VAL A 36 -43.11 -18.09 -15.47
CA VAL A 36 -43.87 -19.08 -16.26
C VAL A 36 -43.37 -20.49 -16.00
N SER A 37 -44.21 -21.50 -16.21
CA SER A 37 -43.81 -22.90 -16.07
C SER A 37 -42.70 -23.29 -17.06
N PHE A 38 -41.74 -24.11 -16.60
CA PHE A 38 -40.66 -24.62 -17.45
C PHE A 38 -41.19 -25.58 -18.51
N ALA A 39 -40.97 -25.25 -19.78
CA ALA A 39 -41.45 -26.02 -20.91
C ALA A 39 -40.27 -26.44 -21.82
N PRO A 40 -39.77 -27.69 -21.72
CA PRO A 40 -38.68 -28.21 -22.57
C PRO A 40 -38.94 -28.05 -24.07
N GLN A 41 -40.21 -28.10 -24.48
CA GLN A 41 -40.63 -27.91 -25.88
C GLN A 41 -40.17 -26.55 -26.44
N LYS A 42 -40.07 -25.50 -25.61
CA LYS A 42 -39.57 -24.18 -26.07
C LYS A 42 -38.07 -24.20 -26.38
N ILE A 43 -37.30 -25.05 -25.70
CA ILE A 43 -35.88 -25.28 -25.99
C ILE A 43 -35.73 -26.00 -27.32
N ALA A 44 -36.50 -27.07 -27.53
CA ALA A 44 -36.54 -27.80 -28.80
C ALA A 44 -36.89 -26.87 -29.97
N VAL A 45 -37.92 -26.02 -29.83
CA VAL A 45 -38.31 -25.05 -30.87
C VAL A 45 -37.18 -24.05 -31.16
N ALA A 46 -36.47 -23.58 -30.13
CA ALA A 46 -35.35 -22.65 -30.32
C ALA A 46 -34.16 -23.32 -31.04
N LEU A 47 -33.82 -24.54 -30.65
CA LEU A 47 -32.80 -25.36 -31.32
C LEU A 47 -33.18 -25.66 -32.76
N THR A 48 -34.43 -26.08 -33.04
CA THR A 48 -34.90 -26.31 -34.40
C THR A 48 -34.76 -25.05 -35.26
N LYS A 49 -35.16 -23.88 -34.75
CA LYS A 49 -34.98 -22.60 -35.47
C LYS A 49 -33.50 -22.31 -35.77
N ALA A 50 -32.60 -22.64 -34.84
CA ALA A 50 -31.16 -22.48 -35.04
C ALA A 50 -30.63 -23.38 -36.16
N PHE A 51 -31.00 -24.67 -36.14
CA PHE A 51 -30.63 -25.61 -37.20
C PHE A 51 -31.22 -25.23 -38.56
N LEU A 52 -32.47 -24.74 -38.60
CA LEU A 52 -33.11 -24.26 -39.82
C LEU A 52 -32.42 -23.05 -40.44
N ALA A 53 -31.98 -22.11 -39.59
CA ALA A 53 -31.30 -20.91 -40.03
C ALA A 53 -29.97 -21.21 -40.75
N VAL A 54 -29.31 -22.33 -40.41
CA VAL A 54 -28.03 -22.74 -41.02
C VAL A 54 -28.23 -23.75 -42.16
N ARG A 55 -29.11 -24.74 -42.00
CA ARG A 55 -29.25 -25.86 -42.95
C ARG A 55 -30.36 -25.68 -44.01
N GLY A 56 -31.16 -24.62 -43.92
CA GLY A 56 -32.24 -24.34 -44.86
C GLY A 56 -33.50 -25.20 -44.67
N ALA A 57 -34.63 -24.77 -45.25
CA ALA A 57 -35.95 -25.37 -45.01
C ALA A 57 -36.07 -26.83 -45.50
N GLN A 58 -35.25 -27.26 -46.47
CA GLN A 58 -35.26 -28.65 -46.95
C GLN A 58 -34.59 -29.63 -45.96
N GLY A 59 -33.75 -29.16 -45.04
CA GLY A 59 -33.18 -29.96 -43.95
C GLY A 59 -34.12 -30.17 -42.75
N ALA A 60 -35.25 -29.44 -42.69
CA ALA A 60 -36.20 -29.39 -41.58
C ALA A 60 -36.94 -30.70 -41.29
N ALA A 61 -37.15 -31.51 -42.33
CA ALA A 61 -37.89 -32.76 -42.28
C ALA A 61 -36.99 -33.98 -42.13
N SER A 62 -35.66 -33.78 -42.07
CA SER A 62 -34.69 -34.85 -41.83
C SER A 62 -34.90 -35.43 -40.43
N ALA A 63 -35.15 -36.74 -40.36
CA ALA A 63 -35.23 -37.48 -39.10
C ALA A 63 -34.00 -37.21 -38.21
N GLY A 64 -32.80 -37.17 -38.81
CA GLY A 64 -31.55 -36.90 -38.09
C GLY A 64 -31.47 -35.54 -37.42
N VAL A 65 -32.08 -34.47 -37.98
CA VAL A 65 -32.10 -33.16 -37.31
C VAL A 65 -33.05 -33.17 -36.11
N ARG A 66 -34.17 -33.89 -36.20
CA ARG A 66 -35.11 -34.04 -35.08
C ARG A 66 -34.47 -34.83 -33.94
N ASP A 67 -33.76 -35.90 -34.27
CA ASP A 67 -33.06 -36.73 -33.27
C ASP A 67 -31.96 -35.92 -32.57
N THR A 68 -31.13 -35.19 -33.33
CA THR A 68 -30.11 -34.30 -32.76
C THR A 68 -30.72 -33.19 -31.88
N VAL A 69 -31.82 -32.56 -32.30
CA VAL A 69 -32.50 -31.54 -31.48
C VAL A 69 -33.07 -32.14 -30.19
N ASN A 70 -33.60 -33.35 -30.24
CA ASN A 70 -34.11 -34.05 -29.06
C ASN A 70 -32.97 -34.38 -28.09
N GLU A 71 -31.87 -34.95 -28.58
CA GLU A 71 -30.68 -35.26 -27.76
C GLU A 71 -30.10 -34.01 -27.10
N LEU A 72 -29.98 -32.90 -27.85
CA LEU A 72 -29.53 -31.63 -27.31
C LEU A 72 -30.51 -31.05 -26.29
N THR A 73 -31.81 -31.12 -26.55
CA THR A 73 -32.84 -30.64 -25.62
C THR A 73 -32.79 -31.43 -24.30
N GLU A 74 -32.68 -32.75 -24.36
CA GLU A 74 -32.52 -33.60 -23.18
C GLU A 74 -31.23 -33.30 -22.43
N GLY A 75 -30.12 -33.08 -23.15
CA GLY A 75 -28.85 -32.67 -22.57
C GLY A 75 -28.95 -31.35 -21.80
N VAL A 76 -29.62 -30.35 -22.37
CA VAL A 76 -29.86 -29.04 -21.75
C VAL A 76 -30.76 -29.18 -20.52
N VAL A 77 -31.87 -29.90 -20.63
CA VAL A 77 -32.79 -30.14 -19.51
C VAL A 77 -32.09 -30.87 -18.37
N ARG A 78 -31.27 -31.88 -18.68
CA ARG A 78 -30.48 -32.63 -17.69
C ARG A 78 -29.46 -31.72 -16.99
N ALA A 79 -28.80 -30.84 -17.72
CA ALA A 79 -27.84 -29.89 -17.17
C ALA A 79 -28.52 -28.88 -16.22
N LEU A 80 -29.66 -28.31 -16.63
CA LEU A 80 -30.45 -27.40 -15.80
C LEU A 80 -30.94 -28.09 -14.53
N ARG A 81 -31.47 -29.31 -14.61
CA ARG A 81 -31.92 -30.10 -13.45
C ARG A 81 -30.78 -30.46 -12.51
N ARG A 82 -29.60 -30.80 -13.04
CA ARG A 82 -28.42 -31.11 -12.21
C ARG A 82 -28.01 -29.92 -11.33
N SER A 83 -28.20 -28.70 -11.81
CA SER A 83 -27.92 -27.49 -11.03
C SER A 83 -28.91 -27.25 -9.88
N ARG A 84 -30.12 -27.83 -9.96
CA ARG A 84 -31.21 -27.66 -8.97
C ARG A 84 -32.07 -28.93 -8.82
N PRO A 85 -31.59 -29.93 -8.07
CA PRO A 85 -32.24 -31.25 -8.01
C PRO A 85 -33.64 -31.26 -7.38
N GLU A 86 -33.94 -30.31 -6.48
CA GLU A 86 -35.23 -30.25 -5.73
C GLU A 86 -36.30 -29.37 -6.40
N GLY A 87 -36.02 -28.76 -7.57
CA GLY A 87 -36.90 -27.78 -8.22
C GLY A 87 -36.40 -26.33 -8.08
N GLY A 88 -37.05 -25.38 -8.77
CA GLY A 88 -36.71 -23.94 -8.67
C GLY A 88 -36.92 -23.12 -9.94
N THR A 89 -36.55 -21.84 -9.88
CA THR A 89 -36.77 -20.84 -10.93
C THR A 89 -35.50 -20.52 -11.72
N PHE A 90 -35.43 -20.84 -13.01
CA PHE A 90 -34.33 -20.44 -13.89
C PHE A 90 -34.53 -19.03 -14.44
N HIS A 91 -33.48 -18.23 -14.56
CA HIS A 91 -33.54 -17.06 -15.41
C HIS A 91 -33.50 -17.50 -16.87
N ILE A 92 -34.19 -16.79 -17.76
CA ILE A 92 -34.21 -17.16 -19.20
C ILE A 92 -32.82 -17.16 -19.84
N GLU A 93 -31.88 -16.35 -19.34
CA GLU A 93 -30.48 -16.37 -19.80
C GLU A 93 -29.77 -17.67 -19.42
N ASP A 94 -30.02 -18.23 -18.23
CA ASP A 94 -29.44 -19.51 -17.79
C ASP A 94 -29.78 -20.64 -18.76
N ILE A 95 -31.01 -20.63 -19.29
CA ILE A 95 -31.47 -21.62 -20.28
C ILE A 95 -30.75 -21.41 -21.61
N GLN A 96 -30.56 -20.15 -22.04
CA GLN A 96 -29.86 -19.85 -23.29
C GLN A 96 -28.38 -20.23 -23.22
N ASP A 97 -27.73 -19.99 -22.09
CA ASP A 97 -26.32 -20.38 -21.87
C ASP A 97 -26.16 -21.91 -21.94
N GLN A 98 -27.10 -22.67 -21.36
CA GLN A 98 -27.08 -24.14 -21.47
C GLN A 98 -27.34 -24.63 -22.89
N VAL A 99 -28.21 -23.94 -23.66
CA VAL A 99 -28.43 -24.25 -25.08
C VAL A 99 -27.18 -24.04 -25.92
N GLU A 100 -26.47 -22.93 -25.71
CA GLU A 100 -25.18 -22.66 -26.37
C GLU A 100 -24.13 -23.71 -26.01
N LEU A 101 -23.99 -24.01 -24.72
CA LEU A 101 -23.05 -25.02 -24.24
C LEU A 101 -23.38 -26.41 -24.79
N GLY A 102 -24.67 -26.76 -24.89
CA GLY A 102 -25.15 -28.00 -25.51
C GLY A 102 -24.76 -28.09 -26.99
N LEU A 103 -25.01 -27.04 -27.77
CA LEU A 103 -24.64 -26.97 -29.18
C LEU A 103 -23.12 -27.08 -29.40
N MET A 104 -22.32 -26.41 -28.56
CA MET A 104 -20.85 -26.47 -28.64
C MET A 104 -20.31 -27.86 -28.29
N ARG A 105 -20.81 -28.49 -27.20
CA ARG A 105 -20.40 -29.84 -26.79
C ARG A 105 -20.85 -30.92 -27.76
N GLY A 106 -21.99 -30.73 -28.42
CA GLY A 106 -22.49 -31.61 -29.48
C GLY A 106 -21.73 -31.50 -30.81
N GLY A 107 -20.71 -30.64 -30.91
CA GLY A 107 -19.91 -30.48 -32.14
C GLY A 107 -20.61 -29.67 -33.24
N HIS A 108 -21.73 -29.00 -32.95
CA HIS A 108 -22.49 -28.20 -33.92
C HIS A 108 -22.01 -26.76 -33.95
N GLN A 109 -20.74 -26.54 -34.29
CA GLN A 109 -20.07 -25.23 -34.20
C GLN A 109 -20.70 -24.15 -35.09
N ASP A 110 -21.17 -24.54 -36.28
CA ASP A 110 -21.85 -23.68 -37.24
C ASP A 110 -23.20 -23.18 -36.71
N VAL A 111 -24.00 -24.08 -36.13
CA VAL A 111 -25.30 -23.77 -35.50
C VAL A 111 -25.12 -22.99 -34.20
N ALA A 112 -24.13 -23.35 -33.37
CA ALA A 112 -23.80 -22.61 -32.15
C ALA A 112 -23.44 -21.15 -32.46
N ARG A 113 -22.56 -20.92 -33.44
CA ARG A 113 -22.17 -19.56 -33.86
C ARG A 113 -23.37 -18.76 -34.37
N ALA A 114 -24.23 -19.36 -35.20
CA ALA A 114 -25.42 -18.70 -35.70
C ALA A 114 -26.42 -18.36 -34.56
N TYR A 115 -26.58 -19.26 -33.58
CA TYR A 115 -27.42 -19.04 -32.42
C TYR A 115 -26.93 -17.88 -31.54
N VAL A 116 -25.63 -17.84 -31.23
CA VAL A 116 -25.00 -16.75 -30.45
C VAL A 116 -25.17 -15.40 -31.15
N LEU A 117 -24.88 -15.33 -32.45
CA LEU A 117 -25.03 -14.09 -33.22
C LEU A 117 -26.50 -13.61 -33.27
N TYR A 118 -27.46 -14.53 -33.38
CA TYR A 118 -28.88 -14.19 -33.34
C TYR A 118 -29.31 -13.70 -31.95
N ARG A 119 -28.85 -14.36 -30.87
CA ARG A 119 -29.09 -13.95 -29.49
C ARG A 119 -28.56 -12.54 -29.23
N GLU A 120 -27.33 -12.28 -29.65
CA GLU A 120 -26.65 -11.00 -29.46
C GLU A 120 -27.34 -9.86 -30.22
N ARG A 121 -27.70 -10.07 -31.50
CA ARG A 121 -28.48 -9.08 -32.27
C ARG A 121 -29.80 -8.74 -31.59
N ARG A 122 -30.51 -9.74 -31.08
CA ARG A 122 -31.76 -9.53 -30.34
C ARG A 122 -31.55 -8.84 -28.99
N ASN A 123 -30.40 -9.04 -28.33
CA ASN A 123 -30.04 -8.30 -27.13
C ASN A 123 -29.79 -6.82 -27.45
N GLN A 124 -29.09 -6.53 -28.56
CA GLN A 124 -28.84 -5.17 -29.02
C GLN A 124 -30.13 -4.43 -29.38
N GLU A 125 -31.01 -5.05 -30.20
CA GLU A 125 -32.32 -4.47 -30.54
C GLU A 125 -33.15 -4.14 -29.28
N ARG A 126 -33.10 -5.00 -28.26
CA ARG A 126 -33.78 -4.76 -26.97
C ARG A 126 -33.12 -3.65 -26.16
N ALA A 127 -31.79 -3.59 -26.13
CA ALA A 127 -31.06 -2.53 -25.45
C ALA A 127 -31.34 -1.17 -26.09
N GLU A 128 -31.45 -1.11 -27.41
CA GLU A 128 -31.88 0.08 -28.17
C GLU A 128 -33.31 0.47 -27.86
N GLN A 129 -34.25 -0.49 -27.84
CA GLN A 129 -35.64 -0.23 -27.44
C GLN A 129 -35.75 0.26 -25.98
N LYS A 130 -34.97 -0.31 -25.07
CA LYS A 130 -34.92 0.12 -23.67
C LYS A 130 -34.34 1.53 -23.55
N LYS A 131 -33.23 1.82 -24.24
CA LYS A 131 -32.66 3.18 -24.30
C LYS A 131 -33.64 4.19 -24.90
N ALA A 132 -34.39 3.81 -25.94
CA ALA A 132 -35.41 4.67 -26.54
C ALA A 132 -36.59 4.92 -25.59
N ALA A 133 -37.03 3.89 -24.85
CA ALA A 133 -38.07 4.02 -23.83
C ALA A 133 -37.62 4.85 -22.61
N GLU A 134 -36.38 4.66 -22.14
CA GLU A 134 -35.76 5.45 -21.07
C GLU A 134 -35.54 6.90 -21.51
N ALA A 135 -35.12 7.15 -22.75
CA ALA A 135 -34.99 8.49 -23.32
C ALA A 135 -36.36 9.19 -23.46
N ALA A 136 -37.41 8.47 -23.86
CA ALA A 136 -38.77 8.99 -23.91
C ALA A 136 -39.33 9.30 -22.51
N ALA A 137 -39.04 8.45 -21.51
CA ALA A 137 -39.41 8.69 -20.12
C ALA A 137 -38.63 9.87 -19.50
N ALA A 138 -37.34 10.01 -19.82
CA ALA A 138 -36.51 11.14 -19.40
C ALA A 138 -36.95 12.45 -20.04
N ALA A 139 -37.38 12.43 -21.31
CA ALA A 139 -37.94 13.60 -21.99
C ALA A 139 -39.31 14.02 -21.40
N ALA A 140 -40.09 13.09 -20.86
CA ALA A 140 -41.35 13.36 -20.17
C ALA A 140 -41.18 13.85 -18.71
N SER A 141 -40.00 13.62 -18.11
CA SER A 141 -39.63 14.02 -16.75
C SER A 141 -38.61 15.18 -16.79
N ALA A 142 -39.08 16.41 -16.98
CA ALA A 142 -38.24 17.60 -17.19
C ALA A 142 -37.38 18.04 -15.97
N ALA A 143 -37.36 17.30 -14.86
CA ALA A 143 -36.53 17.60 -13.70
C ALA A 143 -35.53 16.45 -13.44
N LYS A 144 -34.24 16.68 -13.74
CA LYS A 144 -33.18 15.88 -13.12
C LYS A 144 -33.33 16.04 -11.60
N PRO A 145 -33.31 14.96 -10.80
CA PRO A 145 -33.38 15.10 -9.34
C PRO A 145 -32.22 15.97 -8.86
N VAL A 146 -32.54 17.08 -8.20
CA VAL A 146 -31.55 17.99 -7.61
C VAL A 146 -31.00 17.32 -6.36
N LEU A 147 -29.74 16.90 -6.41
CA LEU A 147 -29.03 16.37 -5.26
C LEU A 147 -28.75 17.52 -4.29
N HIS A 148 -29.11 17.36 -3.02
CA HIS A 148 -28.75 18.32 -1.98
C HIS A 148 -27.53 17.81 -1.21
N VAL A 149 -26.70 18.75 -0.75
CA VAL A 149 -25.52 18.49 0.08
C VAL A 149 -25.62 19.27 1.37
N SER A 150 -24.96 18.77 2.40
CA SER A 150 -24.76 19.51 3.65
C SER A 150 -23.42 20.25 3.61
N ASP A 151 -23.46 21.58 3.59
CA ASP A 151 -22.28 22.44 3.67
C ASP A 151 -22.39 23.32 4.92
N ASN A 152 -21.43 23.20 5.84
CA ASN A 152 -21.46 23.87 7.14
C ASN A 152 -22.79 23.72 7.92
N GLY A 153 -23.41 22.54 7.83
CA GLY A 153 -24.68 22.22 8.49
C GLY A 153 -25.92 22.78 7.79
N GLN A 154 -25.78 23.45 6.64
CA GLN A 154 -26.89 23.91 5.82
C GLN A 154 -27.10 22.98 4.62
N ARG A 155 -28.37 22.65 4.35
CA ARG A 155 -28.75 21.87 3.18
C ARG A 155 -28.87 22.79 1.97
N VAL A 156 -27.97 22.64 1.01
CA VAL A 156 -27.91 23.43 -0.22
C VAL A 156 -27.95 22.52 -1.44
N PRO A 157 -28.49 22.97 -2.59
CA PRO A 157 -28.41 22.19 -3.82
C PRO A 157 -26.95 22.02 -4.25
N LEU A 158 -26.56 20.82 -4.70
CA LEU A 158 -25.24 20.58 -5.27
C LEU A 158 -25.08 21.41 -6.54
N ASN A 159 -24.12 22.33 -6.54
CA ASN A 159 -23.72 23.04 -7.75
C ASN A 159 -22.85 22.10 -8.62
N GLN A 160 -23.50 21.38 -9.54
CA GLN A 160 -22.83 20.44 -10.45
C GLN A 160 -21.87 21.14 -11.41
N GLU A 161 -22.25 22.30 -11.96
CA GLU A 161 -21.39 23.07 -12.88
C GLU A 161 -20.06 23.45 -12.21
N ARG A 162 -20.11 23.80 -10.93
CA ARG A 162 -18.91 24.12 -10.14
C ARG A 162 -18.02 22.89 -9.92
N LEU A 163 -18.61 21.74 -9.59
CA LEU A 163 -17.88 20.49 -9.41
C LEU A 163 -17.22 20.04 -10.73
N GLU A 164 -17.96 20.13 -11.83
CA GLU A 164 -17.47 19.85 -13.17
C GLU A 164 -16.30 20.78 -13.53
N SER A 165 -16.46 22.10 -13.33
CA SER A 165 -15.41 23.07 -13.58
C SER A 165 -14.14 22.82 -12.75
N LEU A 166 -14.29 22.40 -11.48
CA LEU A 166 -13.17 22.01 -10.63
C LEU A 166 -12.41 20.81 -11.21
N ILE A 167 -13.13 19.74 -11.57
CA ILE A 167 -12.53 18.53 -12.14
C ILE A 167 -11.88 18.83 -13.49
N GLU A 168 -12.54 19.59 -14.37
CA GLU A 168 -12.00 20.04 -15.65
C GLU A 168 -10.73 20.87 -15.48
N SER A 169 -10.72 21.80 -14.51
CA SER A 169 -9.53 22.60 -14.22
C SER A 169 -8.36 21.74 -13.74
N SER A 170 -8.66 20.67 -12.99
CA SER A 170 -7.66 19.71 -12.50
C SER A 170 -7.04 18.88 -13.62
N CYS A 171 -7.74 18.70 -14.75
CA CYS A 171 -7.24 17.99 -15.93
C CYS A 171 -6.42 18.85 -16.90
N ARG A 172 -6.33 20.17 -16.70
CA ARG A 172 -5.64 21.08 -17.65
C ARG A 172 -4.13 20.83 -17.69
N ASN A 173 -3.52 21.08 -18.85
CA ASN A 173 -2.06 20.97 -19.08
C ASN A 173 -1.48 19.58 -18.73
N LEU A 174 -2.29 18.53 -18.91
CA LEU A 174 -1.87 17.13 -18.85
C LEU A 174 -1.99 16.51 -20.25
N ASN A 175 -1.70 15.22 -20.37
CA ASN A 175 -1.85 14.53 -21.65
C ASN A 175 -3.29 14.60 -22.20
N ALA A 176 -3.43 14.39 -23.51
CA ALA A 176 -4.71 14.52 -24.22
C ALA A 176 -5.73 13.42 -23.87
N ASP A 177 -5.27 12.32 -23.27
CA ASP A 177 -6.09 11.17 -22.87
C ASP A 177 -6.71 11.36 -21.47
N ILE A 178 -6.26 12.36 -20.71
CA ILE A 178 -6.88 12.77 -19.44
C ILE A 178 -8.21 13.48 -19.70
N GLN A 179 -9.30 12.87 -19.22
CA GLN A 179 -10.66 13.38 -19.40
C GLN A 179 -11.35 13.56 -18.04
N ALA A 180 -12.05 14.70 -17.88
CA ALA A 180 -12.83 14.99 -16.68
C ALA A 180 -14.12 14.17 -16.60
N ALA A 181 -14.75 13.87 -17.75
CA ALA A 181 -16.08 13.25 -17.80
C ALA A 181 -16.18 11.89 -17.05
N PRO A 182 -15.22 10.97 -17.15
CA PRO A 182 -15.25 9.73 -16.36
C PRO A 182 -15.21 9.97 -14.85
N ILE A 183 -14.44 10.96 -14.39
CA ILE A 183 -14.33 11.33 -12.98
C ILE A 183 -15.65 11.90 -12.47
N VAL A 184 -16.25 12.83 -13.22
CA VAL A 184 -17.56 13.43 -12.89
C VAL A 184 -18.63 12.34 -12.79
N ALA A 185 -18.73 11.48 -13.80
CA ALA A 185 -19.72 10.42 -13.86
C ALA A 185 -19.59 9.45 -12.67
N GLU A 186 -18.38 9.01 -12.35
CA GLU A 186 -18.13 8.11 -11.23
C GLU A 186 -18.35 8.82 -9.88
N THR A 187 -18.01 10.11 -9.77
CA THR A 187 -18.28 10.90 -8.57
C THR A 187 -19.78 10.96 -8.30
N LEU A 188 -20.57 11.43 -9.27
CA LEU A 188 -22.02 11.59 -9.15
C LEU A 188 -22.74 10.27 -8.87
N ARG A 189 -22.26 9.16 -9.45
CA ARG A 189 -22.83 7.82 -9.24
C ARG A 189 -22.77 7.38 -7.78
N ASN A 190 -21.77 7.83 -7.03
CA ASN A 190 -21.54 7.43 -5.64
C ASN A 190 -22.14 8.41 -4.61
N LEU A 191 -22.79 9.49 -5.06
CA LEU A 191 -23.44 10.45 -4.16
C LEU A 191 -24.87 10.04 -3.82
N TYR A 192 -25.29 10.38 -2.60
CA TYR A 192 -26.67 10.25 -2.12
C TYR A 192 -27.18 11.62 -1.63
N ASP A 193 -28.50 11.78 -1.58
CA ASP A 193 -29.10 13.05 -1.16
C ASP A 193 -28.81 13.34 0.32
N GLY A 194 -28.33 14.56 0.61
CA GLY A 194 -27.92 14.98 1.95
C GLY A 194 -26.47 14.66 2.32
N VAL A 195 -25.66 14.16 1.38
CA VAL A 195 -24.23 13.88 1.60
C VAL A 195 -23.47 15.14 2.04
N PRO A 196 -22.53 15.06 3.01
CA PRO A 196 -21.67 16.19 3.36
C PRO A 196 -20.81 16.63 2.17
N ILE A 197 -20.61 17.94 2.00
CA ILE A 197 -19.81 18.48 0.88
C ILE A 197 -18.36 17.96 0.89
N GLU A 198 -17.80 17.69 2.07
CA GLU A 198 -16.46 17.11 2.21
C GLU A 198 -16.38 15.69 1.61
N GLU A 199 -17.46 14.91 1.76
CA GLU A 199 -17.56 13.57 1.17
C GLU A 199 -17.73 13.64 -0.35
N VAL A 200 -18.30 14.71 -0.90
CA VAL A 200 -18.33 14.95 -2.36
C VAL A 200 -16.92 15.13 -2.91
N PHE A 201 -16.09 15.94 -2.25
CA PHE A 201 -14.70 16.12 -2.68
C PHE A 201 -13.88 14.83 -2.52
N LYS A 202 -14.04 14.10 -1.41
CA LYS A 202 -13.41 12.78 -1.24
C LYS A 202 -13.83 11.79 -2.32
N ALA A 203 -15.12 11.76 -2.69
CA ALA A 203 -15.61 10.92 -3.78
C ALA A 203 -14.94 11.27 -5.11
N SER A 204 -14.72 12.55 -5.40
CA SER A 204 -14.01 12.98 -6.62
C SER A 204 -12.53 12.57 -6.64
N ILE A 205 -11.85 12.65 -5.50
CA ILE A 205 -10.45 12.19 -5.34
C ILE A 205 -10.38 10.67 -5.56
N LEU A 206 -11.30 9.91 -4.95
CA LEU A 206 -11.35 8.45 -5.11
C LEU A 206 -11.66 8.05 -6.56
N ALA A 207 -12.62 8.71 -7.21
CA ALA A 207 -12.95 8.50 -8.62
C ALA A 207 -11.73 8.73 -9.52
N ALA A 208 -11.03 9.86 -9.37
CA ALA A 208 -9.81 10.15 -10.12
C ALA A 208 -8.69 9.14 -9.85
N ARG A 209 -8.51 8.73 -8.59
CA ARG A 209 -7.47 7.77 -8.18
C ARG A 209 -7.62 6.42 -8.89
N THR A 210 -8.84 5.94 -9.11
CA THR A 210 -9.06 4.66 -9.83
C THR A 210 -8.59 4.69 -11.27
N LEU A 211 -8.47 5.87 -11.88
CA LEU A 211 -8.04 6.04 -13.26
C LEU A 211 -6.52 6.06 -13.40
N ILE A 212 -5.76 6.15 -12.29
CA ILE A 212 -4.29 6.09 -12.29
C ILE A 212 -3.78 4.77 -12.91
N GLU A 213 -4.52 3.67 -12.72
CA GLU A 213 -4.19 2.38 -13.34
C GLU A 213 -4.32 2.42 -14.87
N LYS A 214 -5.20 3.27 -15.40
CA LYS A 214 -5.39 3.44 -16.85
C LYS A 214 -4.36 4.38 -17.45
N ASP A 215 -4.08 5.48 -16.76
CA ASP A 215 -3.08 6.46 -17.17
C ASP A 215 -2.44 7.12 -15.92
N PRO A 216 -1.10 7.13 -15.80
CA PRO A 216 -0.42 7.68 -14.63
C PRO A 216 -0.66 9.17 -14.42
N ASP A 217 -0.96 9.98 -15.44
CA ASP A 217 -1.16 11.43 -15.29
C ASP A 217 -2.43 11.77 -14.48
N TYR A 218 -3.36 10.82 -14.30
CA TYR A 218 -4.45 10.96 -13.32
C TYR A 218 -3.93 11.14 -11.87
N THR A 219 -2.65 10.82 -11.58
CA THR A 219 -2.04 11.12 -10.28
C THR A 219 -2.02 12.62 -10.00
N TYR A 220 -1.74 13.45 -11.01
CA TYR A 220 -1.73 14.90 -10.88
C TYR A 220 -3.14 15.45 -10.74
N VAL A 221 -4.11 14.90 -11.48
CA VAL A 221 -5.54 15.27 -11.32
C VAL A 221 -6.00 14.97 -9.88
N THR A 222 -5.66 13.79 -9.38
CA THR A 222 -5.99 13.36 -8.02
C THR A 222 -5.34 14.26 -6.97
N ALA A 223 -4.06 14.63 -7.18
CA ALA A 223 -3.35 15.58 -6.32
C ALA A 223 -3.98 16.98 -6.34
N ARG A 224 -4.40 17.49 -7.50
CA ARG A 224 -5.04 18.81 -7.64
C ARG A 224 -6.42 18.86 -6.97
N LEU A 225 -7.19 17.78 -7.03
CA LEU A 225 -8.45 17.65 -6.27
C LEU A 225 -8.22 17.57 -4.76
N LEU A 226 -7.17 16.85 -4.33
CA LEU A 226 -6.74 16.86 -2.92
C LEU A 226 -6.30 18.25 -2.48
N LEU A 227 -5.50 18.94 -3.29
CA LEU A 227 -5.04 20.31 -3.04
C LEU A 227 -6.22 21.27 -2.83
N HIS A 228 -7.25 21.18 -3.67
CA HIS A 228 -8.47 21.97 -3.48
C HIS A 228 -9.08 21.78 -2.09
N THR A 229 -9.14 20.53 -1.61
CA THR A 229 -9.66 20.20 -0.28
C THR A 229 -8.77 20.79 0.82
N ILE A 230 -7.45 20.70 0.68
CA ILE A 230 -6.47 21.27 1.61
C ILE A 230 -6.59 22.81 1.65
N VAL A 231 -6.69 23.46 0.50
CA VAL A 231 -6.84 24.92 0.40
C VAL A 231 -8.12 25.36 1.09
N ARG A 232 -9.24 24.68 0.84
CA ARG A 232 -10.52 24.97 1.49
C ARG A 232 -10.45 24.83 3.00
N GLU A 233 -9.80 23.77 3.50
CA GLU A 233 -9.59 23.55 4.94
C GLU A 233 -8.75 24.68 5.56
N VAL A 234 -7.62 25.01 4.95
CA VAL A 234 -6.63 25.95 5.49
C VAL A 234 -7.11 27.41 5.40
N MET A 235 -7.77 27.76 4.30
CA MET A 235 -8.27 29.12 4.02
C MET A 235 -9.70 29.35 4.53
N GLY A 236 -10.45 28.30 4.84
CA GLY A 236 -11.86 28.36 5.21
C GLY A 236 -12.81 28.76 4.07
N ARG A 237 -12.29 28.83 2.83
CA ARG A 237 -13.03 29.19 1.61
C ARG A 237 -12.38 28.55 0.40
N ASP A 238 -13.15 28.44 -0.67
CA ASP A 238 -12.59 28.04 -1.96
C ASP A 238 -11.79 29.19 -2.58
N VAL A 239 -10.70 28.83 -3.26
CA VAL A 239 -9.82 29.76 -3.98
C VAL A 239 -9.72 29.29 -5.42
N ALA A 240 -9.98 30.18 -6.37
CA ALA A 240 -9.83 29.84 -7.78
C ALA A 240 -8.33 29.69 -8.12
N PRO A 241 -7.96 28.79 -9.06
CA PRO A 241 -6.56 28.60 -9.43
C PRO A 241 -5.81 29.88 -9.81
N ALA A 242 -6.50 30.83 -10.46
CA ALA A 242 -5.91 32.12 -10.87
C ALA A 242 -5.59 33.04 -9.68
N ASP A 243 -6.30 32.89 -8.55
CA ASP A 243 -6.13 33.72 -7.36
C ASP A 243 -5.17 33.11 -6.35
N MET A 244 -4.67 31.88 -6.60
CA MET A 244 -3.83 31.15 -5.65
C MET A 244 -2.56 31.90 -5.27
N GLN A 245 -1.93 32.60 -6.23
CA GLN A 245 -0.72 33.39 -5.98
C GLN A 245 -0.98 34.50 -4.94
N THR A 246 -2.07 35.26 -5.15
CA THR A 246 -2.50 36.30 -4.21
C THR A 246 -2.90 35.71 -2.87
N ALA A 247 -3.63 34.59 -2.87
CA ALA A 247 -4.05 33.91 -1.65
C ALA A 247 -2.86 33.45 -0.80
N TYR A 248 -1.80 32.91 -1.41
CA TYR A 248 -0.55 32.59 -0.71
C TYR A 248 0.09 33.84 -0.09
N ALA A 249 0.20 34.91 -0.87
CA ALA A 249 0.83 36.15 -0.42
C ALA A 249 0.10 36.75 0.80
N ASP A 250 -1.24 36.75 0.78
CA ASP A 250 -2.08 37.27 1.85
C ASP A 250 -2.06 36.36 3.09
N TYR A 251 -2.05 35.04 2.90
CA TYR A 251 -2.16 34.07 3.98
C TYR A 251 -0.85 33.87 4.75
N PHE A 252 0.29 33.90 4.05
CA PHE A 252 1.57 33.44 4.59
C PHE A 252 2.02 34.17 5.88
N PRO A 253 1.96 35.52 5.99
CA PRO A 253 2.31 36.20 7.24
C PRO A 253 1.41 35.79 8.41
N GLY A 254 0.10 35.66 8.16
CA GLY A 254 -0.87 35.21 9.16
C GLY A 254 -0.66 33.76 9.60
N PHE A 255 -0.21 32.89 8.69
CA PHE A 255 0.20 31.53 9.00
C PHE A 255 1.39 31.49 9.97
N ILE A 256 2.45 32.27 9.73
CA ILE A 256 3.61 32.31 10.62
C ILE A 256 3.19 32.79 12.01
N GLN A 257 2.40 33.87 12.09
CA GLN A 257 1.88 34.36 13.37
C GLN A 257 1.06 33.30 14.10
N LYS A 258 0.09 32.67 13.41
CA LYS A 258 -0.76 31.62 13.98
C LYS A 258 0.07 30.41 14.46
N GLY A 259 1.13 30.06 13.74
CA GLY A 259 2.04 28.99 14.13
C GLY A 259 2.84 29.33 15.39
N VAL A 260 3.29 30.58 15.54
CA VAL A 260 3.96 31.06 16.75
C VAL A 260 2.99 31.12 17.94
N ASP A 261 1.79 31.65 17.75
CA ASP A 261 0.76 31.77 18.80
C ASP A 261 0.34 30.41 19.37
N ASN A 262 0.45 29.34 18.58
CA ASN A 262 0.16 27.96 18.99
C ASN A 262 1.41 27.17 19.40
N GLU A 263 2.55 27.84 19.60
CA GLU A 263 3.83 27.22 20.00
C GLU A 263 4.33 26.14 19.01
N LEU A 264 3.92 26.22 17.74
CA LEU A 264 4.37 25.29 16.69
C LEU A 264 5.63 25.81 16.00
N LEU A 265 5.77 27.14 15.90
CA LEU A 265 6.88 27.81 15.20
C LEU A 265 7.80 28.57 16.15
N ASN A 266 9.07 28.69 15.77
CA ASN A 266 10.03 29.54 16.46
C ASN A 266 9.65 31.03 16.27
N PRO A 267 9.47 31.82 17.35
CA PRO A 267 9.19 33.24 17.26
C PRO A 267 10.20 34.04 16.43
N GLU A 268 11.45 33.59 16.32
CA GLU A 268 12.46 34.25 15.47
C GLU A 268 12.08 34.30 13.98
N LEU A 269 11.18 33.42 13.52
CA LEU A 269 10.64 33.49 12.16
C LEU A 269 9.88 34.79 11.88
N LEU A 270 9.36 35.47 12.90
CA LEU A 270 8.69 36.78 12.77
C LEU A 270 9.67 37.92 12.46
N ASN A 271 10.98 37.72 12.65
CA ASN A 271 12.01 38.72 12.36
C ASN A 271 12.38 38.79 10.86
N TYR A 272 11.79 37.93 10.02
CA TYR A 272 11.94 38.00 8.56
C TYR A 272 11.07 39.10 7.95
N ASP A 273 11.41 39.52 6.73
CA ASP A 273 10.52 40.33 5.90
C ASP A 273 9.46 39.42 5.27
N LEU A 274 8.41 39.10 6.06
CA LEU A 274 7.34 38.19 5.64
C LEU A 274 6.64 38.64 4.36
N PRO A 275 6.34 39.95 4.12
CA PRO A 275 5.82 40.40 2.84
C PRO A 275 6.73 40.07 1.65
N ARG A 276 8.05 40.25 1.79
CA ARG A 276 9.02 39.89 0.74
C ARG A 276 9.05 38.39 0.48
N LEU A 277 9.03 37.56 1.52
CA LEU A 277 9.00 36.10 1.38
C LEU A 277 7.68 35.60 0.78
N ALA A 278 6.56 36.21 1.18
CA ALA A 278 5.23 35.88 0.68
C ALA A 278 5.12 36.12 -0.84
N GLN A 279 5.74 37.19 -1.34
CA GLN A 279 5.83 37.49 -2.78
C GLN A 279 6.73 36.50 -3.54
N ALA A 280 7.67 35.84 -2.88
CA ALA A 280 8.56 34.85 -3.49
C ALA A 280 7.92 33.46 -3.66
N LEU A 281 6.80 33.19 -2.97
CA LEU A 281 6.06 31.94 -3.13
C LEU A 281 5.57 31.77 -4.57
N LYS A 282 5.56 30.55 -5.09
CA LYS A 282 5.17 30.20 -6.46
C LYS A 282 4.02 29.20 -6.45
N ALA A 283 2.79 29.70 -6.52
CA ALA A 283 1.58 28.88 -6.46
C ALA A 283 1.51 27.83 -7.57
N GLU A 284 2.09 28.11 -8.74
CA GLU A 284 2.14 27.19 -9.87
C GLU A 284 2.87 25.88 -9.55
N ARG A 285 3.75 25.88 -8.54
CA ARG A 285 4.49 24.67 -8.11
C ARG A 285 3.62 23.66 -7.38
N ASP A 286 2.44 24.07 -6.91
CA ASP A 286 1.46 23.11 -6.37
C ASP A 286 1.00 22.10 -7.43
N GLN A 287 1.08 22.46 -8.72
CA GLN A 287 0.69 21.60 -9.84
C GLN A 287 1.70 20.48 -10.14
N GLN A 288 2.89 20.51 -9.50
CA GLN A 288 3.95 19.51 -9.68
C GLN A 288 3.74 18.25 -8.85
N PHE A 289 2.90 18.33 -7.81
CA PHE A 289 2.71 17.21 -6.90
C PHE A 289 1.96 16.07 -7.58
N ASP A 290 2.49 14.86 -7.43
CA ASP A 290 1.72 13.64 -7.59
C ASP A 290 0.84 13.38 -6.34
N TYR A 291 -0.10 12.45 -6.45
CA TYR A 291 -1.05 12.19 -5.36
C TYR A 291 -0.35 11.68 -4.10
N LEU A 292 0.62 10.76 -4.25
CA LEU A 292 1.32 10.16 -3.10
C LEU A 292 2.17 11.20 -2.35
N GLY A 293 2.85 12.09 -3.08
CA GLY A 293 3.65 13.17 -2.52
C GLY A 293 2.82 14.13 -1.70
N LEU A 294 1.73 14.66 -2.27
CA LEU A 294 0.86 15.59 -1.56
C LEU A 294 0.15 14.94 -0.36
N GLN A 295 -0.36 13.71 -0.53
CA GLN A 295 -0.99 12.95 0.55
C GLN A 295 0.00 12.72 1.70
N THR A 296 1.26 12.39 1.39
CA THR A 296 2.31 12.21 2.38
C THR A 296 2.57 13.48 3.19
N LEU A 297 2.64 14.63 2.52
CA LEU A 297 2.82 15.92 3.20
C LEU A 297 1.62 16.27 4.07
N TYR A 298 0.41 16.11 3.56
CA TYR A 298 -0.84 16.36 4.29
C TYR A 298 -0.97 15.50 5.54
N ASP A 299 -0.74 14.19 5.43
CA ASP A 299 -0.95 13.26 6.54
C ASP A 299 0.06 13.47 7.67
N ARG A 300 1.32 13.80 7.32
CA ARG A 300 2.44 13.69 8.27
C ARG A 300 3.24 14.96 8.48
N TYR A 301 3.33 15.87 7.52
CA TYR A 301 4.28 16.99 7.58
C TYR A 301 3.62 18.35 7.82
N PHE A 302 2.45 18.60 7.23
CA PHE A 302 1.79 19.89 7.40
C PHE A 302 1.36 20.12 8.84
N LEU A 303 1.66 21.31 9.33
CA LEU A 303 1.28 21.74 10.67
C LEU A 303 -0.24 21.78 10.83
N HIS A 304 -0.71 21.43 12.03
CA HIS A 304 -2.13 21.42 12.35
C HIS A 304 -2.41 21.86 13.79
N VAL A 305 -3.56 22.50 13.98
CA VAL A 305 -4.10 22.84 15.30
C VAL A 305 -5.38 22.04 15.50
N ARG A 306 -5.43 21.22 16.56
CA ARG A 306 -6.59 20.35 16.88
C ARG A 306 -7.07 19.52 15.66
N LYS A 307 -6.12 18.97 14.91
CA LYS A 307 -6.28 18.17 13.67
C LYS A 307 -6.62 18.96 12.39
N THR A 308 -6.96 20.25 12.48
CA THR A 308 -7.16 21.10 11.30
C THR A 308 -5.82 21.62 10.81
N ARG A 309 -5.52 21.39 9.53
CA ARG A 309 -4.30 21.89 8.88
C ARG A 309 -4.30 23.40 8.83
N ILE A 310 -3.12 23.98 9.03
CA ILE A 310 -2.89 25.43 8.95
C ILE A 310 -1.81 25.79 7.94
N GLU A 311 -1.29 24.81 7.20
CA GLU A 311 -0.13 24.95 6.35
C GLU A 311 -0.44 24.44 4.95
N LEU A 312 -0.08 25.25 3.96
CA LEU A 312 -0.15 24.91 2.54
C LEU A 312 1.20 24.45 1.99
N PRO A 313 1.26 23.75 0.84
CA PRO A 313 2.51 23.20 0.31
C PRO A 313 3.62 24.24 0.10
N GLN A 314 3.34 25.41 -0.48
CA GLN A 314 4.40 26.42 -0.68
C GLN A 314 4.82 27.07 0.65
N SER A 315 3.87 27.28 1.57
CA SER A 315 4.16 27.78 2.93
C SER A 315 5.02 26.80 3.71
N PHE A 316 4.81 25.49 3.53
CA PHE A 316 5.63 24.42 4.10
C PHE A 316 7.08 24.52 3.64
N PHE A 317 7.33 24.61 2.34
CA PHE A 317 8.71 24.75 1.84
C PHE A 317 9.36 26.04 2.30
N MET A 318 8.63 27.16 2.30
CA MET A 318 9.16 28.43 2.78
C MET A 318 9.47 28.40 4.28
N ARG A 319 8.61 27.78 5.11
CA ARG A 319 8.91 27.56 6.54
C ARG A 319 10.23 26.80 6.71
N VAL A 320 10.40 25.70 5.96
CA VAL A 320 11.62 24.89 6.06
C VAL A 320 12.85 25.73 5.66
N ALA A 321 12.74 26.48 4.57
CA ALA A 321 13.80 27.36 4.08
C ALA A 321 14.16 28.47 5.08
N MET A 322 13.16 29.13 5.67
CA MET A 322 13.36 30.13 6.73
C MET A 322 14.05 29.51 7.95
N GLY A 323 13.59 28.35 8.41
CA GLY A 323 14.20 27.69 9.57
C GLY A 323 15.67 27.32 9.36
N LEU A 324 16.07 26.99 8.13
CA LEU A 324 17.47 26.72 7.77
C LEU A 324 18.31 28.01 7.66
N ALA A 325 17.69 29.13 7.29
CA ALA A 325 18.37 30.41 7.05
C ALA A 325 18.43 31.34 8.28
N LEU A 326 18.00 30.90 9.46
CA LEU A 326 17.84 31.76 10.66
C LEU A 326 19.09 32.56 11.01
N ASN A 327 20.27 31.95 10.87
CA ASN A 327 21.56 32.52 11.23
C ASN A 327 22.39 33.00 10.02
N GLU A 328 21.78 33.07 8.85
CA GLU A 328 22.44 33.60 7.65
C GLU A 328 22.56 35.13 7.70
N GLN A 329 23.58 35.68 7.04
CA GLN A 329 23.83 37.12 6.99
C GLN A 329 22.68 37.88 6.32
N ASP A 330 22.29 37.44 5.11
CA ASP A 330 21.04 37.85 4.47
C ASP A 330 20.06 36.68 4.50
N ARG A 331 19.45 36.52 5.68
CA ARG A 331 18.47 35.47 5.96
C ARG A 331 17.29 35.48 4.99
N ASN A 332 16.82 36.63 4.51
CA ASN A 332 15.71 36.70 3.53
C ASN A 332 16.15 36.18 2.16
N ALA A 333 17.30 36.61 1.65
CA ALA A 333 17.79 36.13 0.35
C ALA A 333 18.07 34.62 0.38
N ARG A 334 18.68 34.11 1.46
CA ARG A 334 18.96 32.68 1.62
C ARG A 334 17.70 31.84 1.76
N ALA A 335 16.69 32.32 2.50
CA ALA A 335 15.40 31.64 2.58
C ALA A 335 14.73 31.52 1.20
N ILE A 336 14.77 32.57 0.36
CA ILE A 336 14.23 32.50 -1.01
C ILE A 336 15.01 31.48 -1.84
N GLU A 337 16.33 31.48 -1.79
CA GLU A 337 17.16 30.51 -2.53
C GLU A 337 16.88 29.06 -2.11
N PHE A 338 16.79 28.79 -0.81
CA PHE A 338 16.47 27.45 -0.30
C PHE A 338 15.04 27.04 -0.65
N TYR A 339 14.09 27.97 -0.59
CA TYR A 339 12.71 27.74 -1.02
C TYR A 339 12.66 27.36 -2.49
N GLU A 340 13.37 28.09 -3.34
CA GLU A 340 13.41 27.83 -4.79
C GLU A 340 13.88 26.41 -5.09
N LEU A 341 14.94 25.97 -4.40
CA LEU A 341 15.53 24.64 -4.54
C LEU A 341 14.62 23.51 -4.01
N LEU A 342 13.95 23.73 -2.87
CA LEU A 342 13.06 22.74 -2.25
C LEU A 342 11.74 22.58 -3.02
N SER A 343 11.11 23.70 -3.39
CA SER A 343 9.78 23.69 -4.01
C SER A 343 9.81 23.37 -5.50
N SER A 344 10.96 23.44 -6.18
CA SER A 344 11.14 22.91 -7.54
C SER A 344 11.39 21.39 -7.57
N PHE A 345 11.55 20.76 -6.41
CA PHE A 345 11.96 19.36 -6.23
C PHE A 345 13.36 19.02 -6.75
N ASP A 346 14.21 20.01 -7.06
CA ASP A 346 15.59 19.78 -7.48
C ASP A 346 16.43 19.16 -6.36
N PHE A 347 16.11 19.49 -5.11
CA PHE A 347 16.64 18.84 -3.93
C PHE A 347 15.57 18.76 -2.84
N MET A 348 15.60 17.67 -2.07
CA MET A 348 14.71 17.49 -0.94
C MET A 348 15.53 17.22 0.32
N SER A 349 15.28 18.02 1.36
CA SER A 349 15.90 17.80 2.66
C SER A 349 15.42 16.49 3.30
N SER A 350 16.20 15.99 4.26
CA SER A 350 15.83 14.79 5.01
C SER A 350 14.51 14.99 5.80
N THR A 351 13.81 13.90 6.10
CA THR A 351 12.57 13.92 6.90
C THR A 351 12.65 14.75 8.19
N PRO A 352 13.64 14.60 9.09
CA PRO A 352 13.71 15.41 10.31
C PRO A 352 13.87 16.90 10.03
N THR A 353 14.60 17.26 8.97
CA THR A 353 14.74 18.66 8.55
C THR A 353 13.41 19.23 8.08
N LEU A 354 12.70 18.53 7.20
CA LEU A 354 11.37 18.95 6.72
C LEU A 354 10.33 19.06 7.86
N PHE A 355 10.39 18.14 8.82
CA PHE A 355 9.45 18.11 9.93
C PHE A 355 9.70 19.24 10.95
N ASN A 356 10.96 19.46 11.32
CA ASN A 356 11.30 20.29 12.48
C ASN A 356 11.85 21.67 12.14
N SER A 357 12.23 21.94 10.89
CA SER A 357 12.76 23.25 10.51
C SER A 357 11.72 24.35 10.72
N GLY A 358 12.13 25.44 11.37
CA GLY A 358 11.29 26.57 11.72
C GLY A 358 10.41 26.36 12.97
N THR A 359 10.48 25.21 13.64
CA THR A 359 9.74 24.93 14.88
C THR A 359 10.54 25.32 16.14
N LEU A 360 9.90 25.36 17.31
CA LEU A 360 10.57 25.71 18.59
C LEU A 360 11.76 24.79 18.95
N ARG A 361 11.72 23.53 18.51
CA ARG A 361 12.79 22.54 18.74
C ARG A 361 13.16 21.89 17.41
N SER A 362 13.98 22.60 16.64
CA SER A 362 14.48 22.16 15.34
C SER A 362 15.52 21.03 15.44
N GLN A 363 15.07 19.82 15.77
CA GLN A 363 15.88 18.60 15.65
C GLN A 363 16.02 18.22 14.16
N LEU A 364 16.97 18.85 13.46
CA LEU A 364 17.08 18.74 12.00
C LEU A 364 17.73 17.43 11.53
N SER A 365 18.50 16.79 12.40
CA SER A 365 19.19 15.52 12.14
C SER A 365 18.62 14.44 13.06
N SER A 366 18.56 13.22 12.54
CA SER A 366 18.01 12.08 13.29
C SER A 366 18.81 10.80 13.07
N CYS A 367 20.08 10.87 12.66
CA CYS A 367 20.95 9.71 12.51
C CYS A 367 22.18 9.91 13.39
N TYR A 368 22.43 8.99 14.31
CA TYR A 368 23.55 9.09 15.24
C TYR A 368 24.32 7.78 15.32
N LEU A 369 25.61 7.91 15.62
CA LEU A 369 26.51 6.80 15.87
C LEU A 369 27.11 6.95 17.27
N THR A 370 27.14 5.87 18.02
CA THR A 370 27.79 5.81 19.34
C THR A 370 28.69 4.58 19.41
N THR A 371 29.74 4.65 20.23
CA THR A 371 30.61 3.51 20.57
C THR A 371 30.47 3.27 22.07
N VAL A 372 30.19 2.02 22.44
CA VAL A 372 29.88 1.65 23.83
C VAL A 372 31.17 1.23 24.53
N PRO A 373 31.57 1.87 25.64
CA PRO A 373 32.76 1.50 26.40
C PRO A 373 32.55 0.19 27.19
N ASP A 374 33.64 -0.48 27.57
CA ASP A 374 33.63 -1.75 28.32
C ASP A 374 33.63 -1.56 29.86
N ASP A 375 32.69 -0.74 30.34
CA ASP A 375 32.43 -0.55 31.76
C ASP A 375 30.93 -0.33 32.01
N LEU A 376 30.45 -0.71 33.19
CA LEU A 376 29.01 -0.76 33.46
C LEU A 376 28.37 0.63 33.42
N ASP A 377 29.05 1.66 33.93
CA ASP A 377 28.53 3.02 33.96
C ASP A 377 28.41 3.58 32.54
N GLY A 378 29.44 3.39 31.72
CA GLY A 378 29.45 3.80 30.32
C GLY A 378 28.47 3.02 29.43
N ILE A 379 28.23 1.73 29.71
CA ILE A 379 27.17 0.94 29.05
C ILE A 379 25.79 1.54 29.34
N TYR A 380 25.47 1.83 30.61
CA TYR A 380 24.17 2.37 30.97
C TYR A 380 23.99 3.84 30.56
N GLU A 381 25.06 4.64 30.55
CA GLU A 381 25.01 5.99 29.98
C GLU A 381 24.74 5.93 28.47
N SER A 382 25.35 4.99 27.75
CA SER A 382 25.07 4.76 26.31
C SER A 382 23.60 4.37 26.06
N ILE A 383 23.01 3.54 26.93
CA ILE A 383 21.58 3.19 26.86
C ILE A 383 20.69 4.41 27.13
N LYS A 384 21.06 5.26 28.09
CA LYS A 384 20.36 6.52 28.37
C LYS A 384 20.45 7.49 27.19
N GLU A 385 21.62 7.63 26.57
CA GLU A 385 21.81 8.43 25.36
C GLU A 385 20.93 7.91 24.21
N ASN A 386 20.90 6.59 23.99
CA ASN A 386 20.01 5.96 23.01
C ASN A 386 18.54 6.35 23.23
N ALA A 387 18.07 6.34 24.49
CA ALA A 387 16.72 6.77 24.82
C ALA A 387 16.48 8.25 24.53
N LEU A 388 17.44 9.12 24.88
CA LEU A 388 17.31 10.57 24.66
C LEU A 388 17.33 10.94 23.17
N LEU A 389 18.20 10.31 22.38
CA LEU A 389 18.29 10.52 20.93
C LEU A 389 17.06 9.95 20.20
N SER A 390 16.53 8.81 20.66
CA SER A 390 15.32 8.21 20.10
C SER A 390 14.06 9.01 20.39
N LYS A 391 14.03 9.81 21.47
CA LYS A 391 12.86 10.61 21.89
C LYS A 391 12.28 11.47 20.76
N PHE A 392 13.12 11.96 19.85
CA PHE A 392 12.74 12.80 18.73
C PHE A 392 12.95 12.11 17.37
N ALA A 393 12.70 10.81 17.33
CA ALA A 393 12.78 9.99 16.13
C ALA A 393 14.20 9.78 15.56
N GLY A 394 15.22 9.81 16.43
CA GLY A 394 16.57 9.37 16.08
C GLY A 394 16.62 7.88 15.70
N GLY A 395 17.26 7.56 14.58
CA GLY A 395 17.83 6.27 14.27
C GLY A 395 19.26 6.18 14.79
N LEU A 396 19.62 5.00 15.29
CA LEU A 396 20.86 4.80 16.05
C LEU A 396 21.71 3.69 15.44
N GLY A 397 23.00 3.96 15.28
CA GLY A 397 24.04 2.94 15.10
C GLY A 397 24.87 2.83 16.38
N ASN A 398 24.92 1.66 17.00
CA ASN A 398 25.75 1.44 18.17
C ASN A 398 26.86 0.45 17.84
N ASP A 399 28.11 0.87 18.01
CA ASP A 399 29.23 -0.04 18.04
C ASP A 399 29.36 -0.65 19.44
N TRP A 400 29.22 -1.98 19.52
CA TRP A 400 29.29 -2.75 20.76
C TRP A 400 30.58 -3.57 20.87
N THR A 401 31.51 -3.40 19.94
CA THR A 401 32.67 -4.28 19.80
C THR A 401 33.61 -4.22 21.00
N ARG A 402 33.70 -3.10 21.71
CA ARG A 402 34.60 -3.00 22.87
C ARG A 402 34.13 -3.81 24.08
N VAL A 403 32.83 -4.06 24.20
CA VAL A 403 32.25 -4.72 25.38
C VAL A 403 32.71 -6.18 25.45
N ARG A 404 33.26 -6.59 26.59
CA ARG A 404 33.88 -7.91 26.74
C ARG A 404 32.90 -9.07 26.55
N ALA A 405 33.39 -10.13 25.92
CA ALA A 405 32.58 -11.30 25.57
C ALA A 405 32.30 -12.26 26.74
N LEU A 406 31.45 -13.27 26.49
CA LEU A 406 31.14 -14.35 27.43
C LEU A 406 32.42 -15.05 27.95
N GLY A 407 32.48 -15.30 29.27
CA GLY A 407 33.61 -15.96 29.93
C GLY A 407 34.79 -15.02 30.27
N SER A 408 34.72 -13.75 29.87
CA SER A 408 35.75 -12.76 30.22
C SER A 408 35.72 -12.45 31.71
N ARG A 409 36.90 -12.34 32.34
CA ARG A 409 37.00 -12.01 33.78
C ARG A 409 36.50 -10.58 34.05
N ILE A 410 35.68 -10.42 35.10
CA ILE A 410 35.27 -9.12 35.62
C ILE A 410 36.13 -8.76 36.82
N LYS A 411 36.96 -7.71 36.67
CA LYS A 411 37.77 -7.18 37.77
C LYS A 411 36.83 -6.52 38.80
N GLY A 412 37.01 -6.86 40.09
CA GLY A 412 36.19 -6.34 41.19
C GLY A 412 35.12 -7.33 41.68
N THR A 413 34.24 -7.83 40.81
CA THR A 413 33.21 -8.81 41.19
C THR A 413 33.73 -10.25 41.25
N ASN A 414 34.91 -10.51 40.67
CA ASN A 414 35.55 -11.83 40.60
C ASN A 414 34.67 -12.92 39.93
N GLY A 415 33.76 -12.50 39.05
CA GLY A 415 32.93 -13.37 38.21
C GLY A 415 33.32 -13.32 36.73
N GLU A 416 32.52 -13.98 35.90
CA GLU A 416 32.67 -14.03 34.44
C GLU A 416 31.53 -13.27 33.75
N SER A 417 31.88 -12.52 32.70
CA SER A 417 30.92 -11.82 31.84
C SER A 417 29.97 -12.79 31.16
N GLN A 418 28.72 -12.37 30.99
CA GLN A 418 27.71 -13.09 30.20
C GLN A 418 27.70 -12.65 28.72
N GLY A 419 28.67 -11.82 28.32
CA GLY A 419 28.79 -11.29 26.96
C GLY A 419 27.88 -10.10 26.68
N VAL A 420 27.81 -9.72 25.41
CA VAL A 420 27.07 -8.53 24.97
C VAL A 420 25.55 -8.72 24.97
N VAL A 421 25.07 -9.95 24.75
CA VAL A 421 23.65 -10.22 24.46
C VAL A 421 22.67 -9.78 25.56
N PRO A 422 22.93 -9.98 26.86
CA PRO A 422 22.05 -9.46 27.90
C PRO A 422 21.88 -7.94 27.88
N PHE A 423 22.94 -7.18 27.58
CA PHE A 423 22.86 -5.74 27.43
C PHE A 423 22.12 -5.32 26.16
N LEU A 424 22.31 -6.06 25.06
CA LEU A 424 21.57 -5.85 23.82
C LEU A 424 20.07 -6.10 23.99
N LYS A 425 19.65 -7.00 24.89
CA LYS A 425 18.23 -7.13 25.28
C LYS A 425 17.69 -5.86 25.93
N VAL A 426 18.47 -5.18 26.77
CA VAL A 426 18.08 -3.89 27.35
C VAL A 426 17.95 -2.81 26.27
N VAL A 427 18.86 -2.79 25.30
CA VAL A 427 18.77 -1.88 24.13
C VAL A 427 17.50 -2.15 23.32
N ASN A 428 17.20 -3.42 23.05
CA ASN A 428 15.97 -3.84 22.36
C ASN A 428 14.72 -3.26 23.05
N ASP A 429 14.60 -3.47 24.35
CA ASP A 429 13.42 -3.06 25.10
C ASP A 429 13.36 -1.53 25.27
N THR A 430 14.51 -0.86 25.30
CA THR A 430 14.60 0.61 25.26
C THR A 430 14.07 1.16 23.94
N ALA A 431 14.41 0.54 22.81
CA ALA A 431 13.91 0.95 21.49
C ALA A 431 12.37 0.83 21.41
N VAL A 432 11.82 -0.25 21.98
CA VAL A 432 10.37 -0.45 22.10
C VAL A 432 9.72 0.57 23.04
N ALA A 433 10.37 0.92 24.15
CA ALA A 433 9.83 1.88 25.11
C ALA A 433 9.74 3.31 24.54
N VAL A 434 10.73 3.74 23.75
CA VAL A 434 10.86 5.15 23.34
C VAL A 434 10.18 5.46 22.00
N ASN A 435 9.92 4.47 21.14
CA ASN A 435 9.03 4.53 19.96
C ASN A 435 8.97 5.86 19.20
N GLN A 436 10.12 6.52 18.97
CA GLN A 436 10.26 7.75 18.20
C GLN A 436 9.19 8.83 18.51
N GLY A 437 8.85 9.02 19.78
CA GLY A 437 7.82 9.99 20.21
C GLY A 437 6.40 9.62 19.78
N GLY A 438 6.11 8.33 19.61
CA GLY A 438 4.80 7.78 19.24
C GLY A 438 4.45 7.86 17.76
N LYS A 439 5.36 8.36 16.91
CA LYS A 439 5.11 8.55 15.47
C LYS A 439 5.54 7.36 14.60
N ARG A 440 6.59 6.63 15.01
CA ARG A 440 7.18 5.49 14.30
C ARG A 440 7.81 4.51 15.29
N LYS A 441 8.03 3.24 14.88
CA LYS A 441 8.77 2.29 15.72
C LYS A 441 10.22 2.76 15.91
N GLY A 442 10.75 2.62 17.14
CA GLY A 442 12.18 2.82 17.42
C GLY A 442 13.03 1.91 16.54
N ALA A 443 14.14 2.44 16.02
CA ALA A 443 15.07 1.67 15.19
C ALA A 443 16.50 1.93 15.67
N VAL A 444 17.19 0.86 16.02
CA VAL A 444 18.59 0.86 16.44
C VAL A 444 19.28 -0.33 15.78
N CYS A 445 20.47 -0.08 15.24
CA CYS A 445 21.33 -1.09 14.63
C CYS A 445 22.59 -1.23 15.47
N THR A 446 22.84 -2.44 15.95
CA THR A 446 24.07 -2.77 16.66
C THR A 446 25.10 -3.35 15.70
N TYR A 447 26.33 -2.89 15.82
CA TYR A 447 27.50 -3.39 15.09
C TYR A 447 28.39 -4.19 16.02
N LEU A 448 28.90 -5.31 15.50
CA LEU A 448 29.88 -6.16 16.18
C LEU A 448 30.92 -6.68 15.20
N GLU A 449 32.21 -6.60 15.57
CA GLU A 449 33.27 -7.11 14.71
C GLU A 449 33.30 -8.64 14.56
N SER A 450 33.66 -9.11 13.37
CA SER A 450 33.62 -10.55 13.04
C SER A 450 34.61 -11.42 13.83
N TRP A 451 35.58 -10.84 14.52
CA TRP A 451 36.49 -11.56 15.43
C TRP A 451 35.99 -11.62 16.88
N HIS A 452 34.88 -10.94 17.21
CA HIS A 452 34.36 -10.92 18.56
C HIS A 452 33.90 -12.32 18.99
N LEU A 453 34.23 -12.75 20.22
CA LEU A 453 33.93 -14.10 20.70
C LEU A 453 32.43 -14.42 20.75
N ASP A 454 31.57 -13.42 20.99
CA ASP A 454 30.10 -13.58 20.97
C ASP A 454 29.49 -13.54 19.55
N ILE A 455 30.28 -13.46 18.46
CA ILE A 455 29.77 -13.24 17.10
C ILE A 455 28.76 -14.29 16.65
N GLU A 456 28.99 -15.56 16.97
CA GLU A 456 28.12 -16.65 16.52
C GLU A 456 26.71 -16.58 17.12
N GLU A 457 26.60 -16.04 18.33
CA GLU A 457 25.33 -15.80 18.99
C GLU A 457 24.70 -14.51 18.49
N PHE A 458 25.50 -13.46 18.32
CA PHE A 458 25.07 -12.19 17.73
C PHE A 458 24.35 -12.39 16.39
N LEU A 459 24.84 -13.31 15.56
CA LEU A 459 24.21 -13.67 14.28
C LEU A 459 22.81 -14.29 14.41
N GLU A 460 22.45 -14.81 15.59
CA GLU A 460 21.17 -15.49 15.81
C GLU A 460 20.13 -14.66 16.55
N LEU A 461 20.47 -13.42 16.96
CA LEU A 461 19.63 -12.51 17.74
C LEU A 461 18.24 -12.27 17.13
N ARG A 462 18.12 -12.40 15.81
CA ARG A 462 16.88 -12.13 15.05
C ARG A 462 16.09 -13.38 14.64
N LYS A 463 16.53 -14.58 15.02
CA LYS A 463 15.77 -15.81 14.73
C LYS A 463 14.41 -15.79 15.42
N ASN A 464 13.37 -16.25 14.73
CA ASN A 464 12.00 -16.36 15.26
C ASN A 464 11.82 -17.46 16.31
N THR A 465 12.76 -18.40 16.42
CA THR A 465 12.71 -19.54 17.35
C THR A 465 13.98 -19.63 18.19
N GLY A 466 13.90 -20.33 19.33
CA GLY A 466 14.97 -20.52 20.30
C GLY A 466 14.64 -19.90 21.65
N ASP A 467 15.65 -19.73 22.50
CA ASP A 467 15.51 -19.08 23.81
C ASP A 467 15.36 -17.57 23.65
N ASP A 468 14.20 -17.03 24.04
CA ASP A 468 13.88 -15.59 23.94
C ASP A 468 14.86 -14.69 24.71
N ARG A 469 15.49 -15.23 25.77
CA ARG A 469 16.53 -14.51 26.53
C ARG A 469 17.74 -14.12 25.69
N ARG A 470 17.94 -14.79 24.54
CA ARG A 470 19.04 -14.57 23.60
C ARG A 470 18.51 -14.04 22.25
N ARG A 471 17.41 -13.28 22.28
CA ARG A 471 16.78 -12.68 21.09
C ARG A 471 16.50 -11.19 21.29
N THR A 472 16.64 -10.44 20.21
CA THR A 472 16.38 -8.99 20.13
C THR A 472 15.59 -8.68 18.87
N HIS A 473 14.29 -8.98 18.89
CA HIS A 473 13.42 -8.90 17.70
C HIS A 473 13.24 -7.48 17.15
N ASP A 474 13.40 -6.47 17.99
CA ASP A 474 13.14 -5.06 17.68
C ASP A 474 14.43 -4.25 17.42
N MET A 475 15.60 -4.88 17.52
CA MET A 475 16.90 -4.28 17.23
C MET A 475 17.51 -4.88 15.96
N ASN A 476 18.05 -4.06 15.07
CA ASN A 476 18.80 -4.53 13.91
C ASN A 476 20.25 -4.90 14.30
N THR A 477 20.86 -5.79 13.53
CA THR A 477 22.26 -6.20 13.72
C THR A 477 23.04 -6.05 12.43
N ALA A 478 24.32 -5.71 12.55
CA ALA A 478 25.24 -5.57 11.43
C ALA A 478 26.62 -6.10 11.82
N ASN A 479 27.27 -6.77 10.87
CA ASN A 479 28.64 -7.23 11.02
C ASN A 479 29.62 -6.13 10.61
N TRP A 480 30.62 -5.87 11.46
CA TRP A 480 31.75 -5.03 11.11
C TRP A 480 32.91 -5.94 10.68
N ILE A 481 33.14 -6.04 9.37
CA ILE A 481 33.97 -7.10 8.78
C ILE A 481 35.35 -6.54 8.41
N PRO A 482 36.44 -6.97 9.09
CA PRO A 482 37.79 -6.61 8.65
C PRO A 482 38.16 -7.31 7.34
N ASP A 483 38.92 -6.65 6.47
CA ASP A 483 39.40 -7.21 5.20
C ASP A 483 40.10 -8.57 5.37
N LEU A 484 40.86 -8.73 6.47
CA LEU A 484 41.55 -9.98 6.79
C LEU A 484 40.59 -11.17 6.91
N PHE A 485 39.40 -10.98 7.45
CA PHE A 485 38.41 -12.05 7.53
C PHE A 485 38.06 -12.55 6.12
N MET A 486 37.84 -11.64 5.18
CA MET A 486 37.53 -11.99 3.79
C MET A 486 38.72 -12.67 3.10
N LYS A 487 39.96 -12.24 3.35
CA LYS A 487 41.16 -12.95 2.90
C LYS A 487 41.17 -14.41 3.41
N ARG A 488 40.89 -14.61 4.70
CA ARG A 488 40.80 -15.96 5.31
C ARG A 488 39.67 -16.81 4.70
N VAL A 489 38.53 -16.21 4.34
CA VAL A 489 37.46 -16.92 3.62
C VAL A 489 37.93 -17.40 2.25
N MET A 490 38.59 -16.54 1.47
CA MET A 490 39.10 -16.87 0.13
C MET A 490 40.17 -17.95 0.16
N GLU A 491 41.07 -17.88 1.14
CA GLU A 491 42.16 -18.84 1.36
C GLU A 491 41.69 -20.12 2.06
N LYS A 492 40.41 -20.21 2.46
CA LYS A 492 39.85 -21.30 3.28
C LYS A 492 40.63 -21.52 4.58
N GLY A 493 41.11 -20.42 5.16
CA GLY A 493 41.89 -20.39 6.40
C GLY A 493 41.04 -20.51 7.66
N GLN A 494 41.73 -20.56 8.79
CA GLN A 494 41.13 -20.46 10.12
C GLN A 494 40.90 -18.99 10.51
N TRP A 495 39.91 -18.77 11.37
CA TRP A 495 39.60 -17.49 11.99
C TRP A 495 39.53 -17.68 13.50
N THR A 496 40.09 -16.73 14.25
CA THR A 496 40.22 -16.83 15.71
C THR A 496 39.38 -15.74 16.35
N LEU A 497 38.45 -16.17 17.18
CA LEU A 497 37.56 -15.30 17.93
C LEU A 497 38.19 -14.97 19.28
N PHE A 498 38.14 -13.70 19.67
CA PHE A 498 38.74 -13.18 20.90
C PHE A 498 37.75 -12.34 21.70
N SER A 499 37.98 -12.24 23.01
CA SER A 499 37.34 -11.20 23.82
C SER A 499 38.09 -9.88 23.70
N PRO A 500 37.43 -8.75 23.44
CA PRO A 500 38.06 -7.42 23.36
C PRO A 500 38.85 -7.05 24.62
N ALA A 501 38.47 -7.57 25.80
CA ALA A 501 39.21 -7.31 27.04
C ALA A 501 40.66 -7.83 27.00
N ASP A 502 40.93 -8.88 26.21
CA ASP A 502 42.25 -9.49 26.06
C ASP A 502 43.04 -8.92 24.86
N CYS A 503 42.36 -8.25 23.94
CA CYS A 503 42.92 -7.63 22.74
C CYS A 503 42.32 -6.23 22.48
N PRO A 504 42.44 -5.29 23.44
CA PRO A 504 41.66 -4.03 23.44
C PRO A 504 42.06 -3.04 22.34
N ASP A 505 43.25 -3.20 21.78
CA ASP A 505 43.78 -2.38 20.68
C ASP A 505 43.21 -2.78 19.32
N LEU A 506 42.73 -4.01 19.14
CA LEU A 506 42.31 -4.50 17.82
C LEU A 506 41.21 -3.66 17.18
N HIS A 507 40.24 -3.24 17.99
CA HIS A 507 39.09 -2.49 17.50
C HIS A 507 39.46 -1.11 16.93
N ASP A 508 40.54 -0.51 17.43
CA ASP A 508 41.04 0.79 16.97
C ASP A 508 41.98 0.67 15.75
N LEU A 509 42.39 -0.55 15.40
CA LEU A 509 43.29 -0.82 14.28
C LEU A 509 42.50 -1.24 13.03
N PHE A 510 43.02 -0.88 11.86
CA PHE A 510 42.48 -1.32 10.56
C PHE A 510 43.62 -1.53 9.56
N GLY A 511 43.31 -2.14 8.41
CA GLY A 511 44.29 -2.44 7.35
C GLY A 511 45.46 -3.30 7.84
N GLU A 512 46.67 -3.01 7.35
CA GLU A 512 47.88 -3.78 7.69
C GLU A 512 48.21 -3.79 9.19
N ALA A 513 47.89 -2.71 9.90
CA ALA A 513 48.13 -2.60 11.34
C ALA A 513 47.26 -3.58 12.13
N PHE A 514 45.97 -3.69 11.77
CA PHE A 514 45.08 -4.72 12.30
C PHE A 514 45.60 -6.12 11.98
N GLU A 515 45.99 -6.38 10.73
CA GLU A 515 46.46 -7.71 10.32
C GLU A 515 47.68 -8.17 11.14
N LYS A 516 48.64 -7.27 11.35
CA LYS A 516 49.83 -7.53 12.15
C LYS A 516 49.49 -7.79 13.61
N ALA A 517 48.63 -6.96 14.21
CA ALA A 517 48.23 -7.13 15.62
C ALA A 517 47.42 -8.42 15.81
N TYR A 518 46.43 -8.66 14.95
CA TYR A 518 45.55 -9.82 14.99
C TYR A 518 46.34 -11.13 14.87
N THR A 519 47.26 -11.23 13.91
CA THR A 519 48.12 -12.43 13.76
C THR A 519 49.09 -12.61 14.93
N ALA A 520 49.54 -11.53 15.57
CA ALA A 520 50.31 -11.60 16.80
C ALA A 520 49.48 -12.15 17.97
N TYR A 521 48.20 -11.77 18.08
CA TYR A 521 47.29 -12.34 19.07
C TYR A 521 46.98 -13.82 18.81
N GLU A 522 46.80 -14.23 17.55
CA GLU A 522 46.70 -15.66 17.19
C GLU A 522 47.94 -16.44 17.65
N THR A 523 49.15 -15.87 17.46
CA THR A 523 50.40 -16.50 17.91
C THR A 523 50.46 -16.61 19.44
N LYS A 524 49.99 -15.61 20.19
CA LYS A 524 49.91 -15.66 21.66
C LYS A 524 48.93 -16.74 22.13
N ALA A 525 47.80 -16.90 21.44
CA ALA A 525 46.85 -17.98 21.70
C ALA A 525 47.48 -19.36 21.45
N ASP A 526 48.22 -19.52 20.35
CA ASP A 526 48.92 -20.77 20.02
C ASP A 526 50.01 -21.14 21.05
N LYS A 527 50.62 -20.14 21.69
CA LYS A 527 51.58 -20.32 22.80
C LYS A 527 50.92 -20.58 24.16
N GLY A 528 49.59 -20.49 24.27
CA GLY A 528 48.85 -20.61 25.52
C GLY A 528 48.94 -19.38 26.43
N GLU A 529 49.43 -18.25 25.93
CA GLU A 529 49.48 -16.98 26.66
C GLU A 529 48.08 -16.33 26.75
N LEU A 530 47.21 -16.61 25.78
CA LEU A 530 45.79 -16.23 25.77
C LEU A 530 44.94 -17.48 25.88
N LYS A 531 44.13 -17.55 26.94
CA LYS A 531 43.32 -18.74 27.24
C LYS A 531 41.91 -18.68 26.66
N LEU A 532 41.33 -17.48 26.60
CA LEU A 532 39.96 -17.27 26.13
C LEU A 532 39.96 -16.93 24.64
N PHE A 533 39.84 -17.95 23.80
CA PHE A 533 39.68 -17.79 22.36
C PHE A 533 38.91 -18.99 21.78
N LYS A 534 38.39 -18.84 20.57
CA LYS A 534 37.79 -19.93 19.81
C LYS A 534 38.25 -19.89 18.36
N ARG A 535 38.68 -21.03 17.80
CA ARG A 535 39.08 -21.12 16.39
C ARG A 535 37.97 -21.75 15.57
N VAL A 536 37.64 -21.13 14.44
CA VAL A 536 36.60 -21.59 13.51
C VAL A 536 37.10 -21.49 12.07
N PRO A 537 36.66 -22.36 11.15
CA PRO A 537 36.90 -22.15 9.72
C PRO A 537 36.22 -20.85 9.25
N ALA A 538 36.95 -19.97 8.58
CA ALA A 538 36.40 -18.68 8.14
C ALA A 538 35.20 -18.86 7.20
N VAL A 539 35.25 -19.88 6.33
CA VAL A 539 34.16 -20.25 5.41
C VAL A 539 32.88 -20.65 6.15
N ASP A 540 32.99 -21.32 7.29
CA ASP A 540 31.82 -21.77 8.04
C ASP A 540 31.15 -20.60 8.76
N LEU A 541 31.94 -19.71 9.37
CA LEU A 541 31.41 -18.48 9.95
C LEU A 541 30.77 -17.60 8.87
N TRP A 542 31.41 -17.45 7.71
CA TRP A 542 30.86 -16.69 6.58
C TRP A 542 29.54 -17.28 6.06
N ARG A 543 29.46 -18.61 5.89
CA ARG A 543 28.20 -19.28 5.54
C ARG A 543 27.11 -19.02 6.57
N LYS A 544 27.47 -19.05 7.85
CA LYS A 544 26.52 -18.75 8.94
C LYS A 544 26.03 -17.31 8.86
N MET A 545 26.92 -16.34 8.65
CA MET A 545 26.56 -14.93 8.44
C MET A 545 25.54 -14.78 7.30
N LEU A 546 25.81 -15.37 6.14
CA LEU A 546 24.93 -15.27 4.97
C LEU A 546 23.58 -15.98 5.16
N SER A 547 23.56 -17.07 5.92
CA SER A 547 22.32 -17.83 6.18
C SER A 547 21.33 -17.10 7.10
N MET A 548 21.79 -16.06 7.81
CA MET A 548 21.02 -15.31 8.80
C MET A 548 20.49 -13.95 8.30
N LEU A 549 20.77 -13.59 7.04
CA LEU A 549 20.13 -12.49 6.31
C LEU A 549 18.68 -12.87 5.94
#